data_AF-A0A0L0CNX4-F1
#
_entry.id   AF-A0A0L0CNX4-F1
#
_cell.length_a   1.000
_cell.length_b   1.000
_cell.length_c   1.000
_cell.angle_alpha   90.00
_cell.angle_beta   90.00
_cell.angle_gamma   90.00
#
_symmetry.space_group_name_H-M   'P 1'
#
loop_
_entity.id
_entity.type
_entity.pdbx_description
1 polymer ?
#
loop_
_entity_poly.entity_id
_entity_poly.type
_entity_poly.pdbx_seq_one_letter_code
_entity_poly.pdbx_strand_id
1 'polypeptide(L)'
;MALSTLNEFIKRSATAGFHLLKPQAMAACGAKVGSTNKPNTRGAAKWYPDPEFMKQFSAPVMYPDDVTSQWKLPPWNHQVTPVEKTVRNLTLNFGPQHPAAHGVLRLVMELDGETVMRCDPHIGLLHRGTEKLIEYKTYTQALPYFDRLDYVSMMCNEQCYSLAVEKLLNIEVPLRAKYIR
;
A
#
# COMPACT_ATOMS: atom_id res chain seq x y z
N MET A 1 -9.97 -13.02 -13.99
CA MET A 1 -10.74 -14.21 -13.60
C MET A 1 -9.84 -15.29 -12.95
N ALA A 2 -8.84 -14.90 -12.14
CA ALA A 2 -7.82 -15.82 -11.61
C ALA A 2 -7.44 -15.59 -10.12
N LEU A 3 -8.15 -14.68 -9.43
CA LEU A 3 -7.85 -14.34 -8.02
C LEU A 3 -8.94 -14.81 -7.03
N SER A 4 -10.11 -15.23 -7.51
CA SER A 4 -11.18 -15.79 -6.65
C SER A 4 -10.95 -17.27 -6.31
N THR A 5 -10.22 -18.00 -7.14
CA THR A 5 -10.00 -19.45 -7.01
C THR A 5 -8.91 -19.82 -5.98
N LEU A 6 -8.03 -18.88 -5.63
CA LEU A 6 -6.96 -19.10 -4.64
C LEU A 6 -7.45 -19.02 -3.19
N ASN A 7 -8.45 -18.16 -2.92
CA ASN A 7 -9.02 -17.99 -1.58
C ASN A 7 -9.98 -19.12 -1.15
N GLU A 8 -10.55 -19.87 -2.10
CA GLU A 8 -11.33 -21.08 -1.81
C GLU A 8 -10.45 -22.31 -1.54
N PHE A 9 -9.24 -22.36 -2.08
CA PHE A 9 -8.33 -23.49 -1.93
C PHE A 9 -7.73 -23.57 -0.51
N ILE A 10 -7.43 -22.43 0.10
CA ILE A 10 -6.89 -22.37 1.46
C ILE A 10 -7.95 -22.77 2.50
N LYS A 11 -9.23 -22.42 2.29
CA LYS A 11 -10.34 -22.76 3.19
C LYS A 11 -10.76 -24.24 3.15
N ARG A 12 -10.48 -24.96 2.06
CA ARG A 12 -10.79 -26.40 1.94
C ARG A 12 -9.75 -27.34 2.58
N SER A 13 -8.53 -26.88 2.85
CA SER A 13 -7.47 -27.74 3.40
C SER A 13 -7.58 -28.01 4.92
N ALA A 14 -8.38 -27.23 5.65
CA ALA A 14 -8.46 -27.31 7.12
C ALA A 14 -9.54 -28.28 7.65
N THR A 15 -10.41 -28.80 6.77
CA THR A 15 -11.54 -29.66 7.14
C THR A 15 -11.67 -30.83 6.18
N ALA A 16 -10.80 -31.84 6.30
CA ALA A 16 -11.15 -33.25 6.09
C ALA A 16 -9.90 -34.15 6.13
N GLY A 17 -9.78 -34.90 7.23
CA GLY A 17 -9.50 -36.33 7.12
C GLY A 17 -8.05 -36.78 7.31
N PHE A 18 -7.79 -37.41 8.46
CA PHE A 18 -7.12 -38.71 8.44
C PHE A 18 -7.71 -39.61 9.53
N HIS A 19 -8.85 -40.23 9.20
CA HIS A 19 -9.30 -41.45 9.82
C HIS A 19 -8.61 -42.61 9.08
N LEU A 20 -7.79 -43.41 9.78
CA LEU A 20 -7.99 -44.86 9.96
C LEU A 20 -6.69 -45.62 10.33
N LEU A 21 -6.89 -46.54 11.29
CA LEU A 21 -6.20 -47.80 11.57
C LEU A 21 -5.04 -47.82 12.58
N LYS A 22 -5.32 -48.56 13.67
CA LYS A 22 -4.41 -49.14 14.67
C LYS A 22 -3.13 -49.73 14.05
N PRO A 23 -2.06 -49.80 14.85
CA PRO A 23 -1.47 -51.12 15.08
C PRO A 23 -1.26 -51.43 16.56
N GLN A 24 -1.65 -52.65 16.92
CA GLN A 24 -1.13 -53.36 18.09
C GLN A 24 0.34 -53.74 17.82
N ALA A 25 1.21 -53.59 18.82
CA ALA A 25 1.92 -54.70 19.49
C ALA A 25 3.32 -54.31 20.00
N MET A 26 3.47 -54.50 21.32
CA MET A 26 4.61 -55.12 22.02
C MET A 26 5.99 -54.42 22.11
N ALA A 27 6.46 -54.45 23.37
CA ALA A 27 7.84 -54.53 23.85
C ALA A 27 8.66 -53.24 24.02
N ALA A 28 8.60 -52.68 25.23
CA ALA A 28 9.81 -52.32 25.96
C ALA A 28 9.64 -52.70 27.44
N CYS A 29 10.34 -53.76 27.80
CA CYS A 29 10.52 -54.27 29.14
C CYS A 29 11.42 -53.30 29.95
N GLY A 30 10.95 -52.90 31.13
CA GLY A 30 11.77 -52.84 32.35
C GLY A 30 12.77 -51.70 32.53
N ALA A 31 12.43 -50.78 33.43
CA ALA A 31 13.37 -50.37 34.49
C ALA A 31 12.57 -49.93 35.73
N LYS A 32 12.40 -50.86 36.66
CA LYS A 32 11.96 -50.55 38.03
C LYS A 32 13.09 -49.80 38.72
N VAL A 33 12.90 -48.52 39.05
CA VAL A 33 13.63 -47.88 40.15
C VAL A 33 12.66 -47.78 41.31
N GLY A 34 12.81 -48.72 42.23
CA GLY A 34 12.08 -48.73 43.49
C GLY A 34 12.53 -47.58 44.37
N SER A 35 11.58 -46.76 44.80
CA SER A 35 11.67 -46.06 46.07
C SER A 35 10.92 -46.89 47.10
N THR A 36 11.65 -47.78 47.76
CA THR A 36 11.22 -48.49 48.96
C THR A 36 11.10 -47.49 50.10
N ASN A 37 9.87 -47.10 50.41
CA ASN A 37 9.38 -46.78 51.75
C ASN A 37 7.88 -46.56 51.60
N LYS A 38 7.06 -47.53 52.00
CA LYS A 38 5.60 -47.38 52.07
C LYS A 38 5.28 -46.71 53.41
N PRO A 39 4.85 -45.43 53.46
CA PRO A 39 4.18 -44.92 54.62
C PRO A 39 2.74 -45.44 54.57
N ASN A 40 2.37 -46.23 55.57
CA ASN A 40 1.02 -46.64 55.98
C ASN A 40 -0.14 -46.11 55.08
N THR A 41 -0.51 -46.85 54.04
CA THR A 41 -1.61 -46.48 53.15
C THR A 41 -2.94 -46.93 53.76
N ARG A 42 -3.59 -46.07 54.55
CA ARG A 42 -5.07 -46.04 54.54
C ARG A 42 -5.46 -45.90 53.07
N GLY A 43 -6.27 -46.80 52.52
CA GLY A 43 -6.51 -46.97 51.07
C GLY A 43 -7.16 -45.81 50.31
N ALA A 44 -7.04 -44.57 50.80
CA ALA A 44 -7.46 -43.37 50.12
C ALA A 44 -6.31 -42.83 49.27
N ALA A 45 -6.60 -42.48 48.01
CA ALA A 45 -5.65 -41.80 47.14
C ALA A 45 -5.23 -40.45 47.74
N LYS A 46 -3.95 -40.10 47.62
CA LYS A 46 -3.45 -38.77 48.00
C LYS A 46 -4.11 -37.73 47.08
N TRP A 47 -4.71 -36.70 47.66
CA TRP A 47 -5.34 -35.64 46.88
C TRP A 47 -4.29 -34.90 46.04
N TYR A 48 -4.58 -34.74 44.75
CA TYR A 48 -3.85 -33.89 43.83
C TYR A 48 -4.82 -32.80 43.33
N PRO A 49 -4.33 -31.56 43.15
CA PRO A 49 -5.15 -30.51 42.57
C PRO A 49 -5.71 -30.93 41.21
N ASP A 50 -7.00 -30.72 41.05
CA ASP A 50 -7.69 -30.87 39.78
C ASP A 50 -7.51 -29.60 38.92
N PRO A 51 -7.85 -29.66 37.62
CA PRO A 51 -7.72 -28.50 36.73
C PRO A 51 -8.56 -27.29 37.16
N GLU A 52 -9.64 -27.49 37.92
CA GLU A 52 -10.47 -26.40 38.46
C GLU A 52 -9.74 -25.65 39.58
N PHE A 53 -9.14 -26.36 40.54
CA PHE A 53 -8.31 -25.76 41.57
C PHE A 53 -7.14 -24.95 40.99
N MET A 54 -6.48 -25.45 39.93
CA MET A 54 -5.35 -24.74 39.31
C MET A 54 -5.75 -23.46 38.56
N LYS A 55 -6.97 -23.38 38.02
CA LYS A 55 -7.46 -22.18 37.30
C LYS A 55 -7.58 -20.98 38.23
N GLN A 56 -7.85 -21.17 39.52
CA GLN A 56 -7.93 -20.10 40.52
C GLN A 56 -6.65 -19.26 40.60
N PHE A 57 -5.48 -19.85 40.30
CA PHE A 57 -4.18 -19.19 40.37
C PHE A 57 -3.68 -18.65 39.02
N SER A 58 -4.46 -18.85 37.96
CA SER A 58 -4.09 -18.45 36.59
C SER A 58 -4.50 -17.02 36.24
N ALA A 59 -5.25 -16.34 37.10
CA ALA A 59 -5.61 -14.94 36.91
C ALA A 59 -4.47 -14.00 37.34
N PRO A 60 -4.42 -12.74 36.84
CA PRO A 60 -3.43 -11.76 37.29
C PRO A 60 -3.51 -11.42 38.79
N VAL A 61 -4.69 -11.59 39.40
CA VAL A 61 -4.97 -11.29 40.80
C VAL A 61 -5.76 -12.46 41.41
N MET A 62 -5.50 -12.78 42.68
CA MET A 62 -6.10 -13.93 43.38
C MET A 62 -7.59 -13.73 43.72
N TYR A 63 -8.02 -12.48 43.90
CA TYR A 63 -9.40 -12.09 44.21
C TYR A 63 -9.83 -10.98 43.23
N PRO A 64 -10.64 -11.30 42.21
CA PRO A 64 -11.03 -10.33 41.20
C PRO A 64 -12.21 -9.45 41.67
N ASP A 65 -11.96 -8.14 41.75
CA ASP A 65 -12.97 -7.07 41.84
C ASP A 65 -13.41 -6.60 40.43
N ASP A 66 -14.48 -5.80 40.34
CA ASP A 66 -15.05 -5.28 39.06
C ASP A 66 -14.02 -4.57 38.15
N VAL A 67 -13.04 -3.89 38.76
CA VAL A 67 -11.96 -3.19 38.06
C VAL A 67 -10.85 -4.16 37.63
N THR A 68 -10.44 -5.03 38.54
CA THR A 68 -9.30 -5.96 38.32
C THR A 68 -9.64 -7.14 37.40
N SER A 69 -10.93 -7.44 37.23
CA SER A 69 -11.42 -8.48 36.33
C SER A 69 -11.07 -8.24 34.85
N GLN A 70 -10.74 -7.00 34.49
CA GLN A 70 -10.39 -6.62 33.12
C GLN A 70 -8.91 -6.82 32.80
N TRP A 71 -8.09 -7.09 33.81
CA TRP A 71 -6.64 -7.23 33.63
C TRP A 71 -6.32 -8.54 32.93
N LYS A 72 -5.45 -8.46 31.93
CA LYS A 72 -4.93 -9.62 31.21
C LYS A 72 -3.52 -9.90 31.71
N LEU A 73 -3.16 -11.18 31.80
CA LEU A 73 -1.78 -11.56 32.08
C LEU A 73 -0.86 -10.99 30.98
N PRO A 74 0.34 -10.52 31.33
CA PRO A 74 1.34 -10.22 30.33
C PRO A 74 1.68 -11.50 29.55
N PRO A 75 2.08 -11.37 28.28
CA PRO A 75 2.51 -12.53 27.52
C PRO A 75 3.74 -13.16 28.19
N TRP A 76 3.87 -14.48 28.10
CA TRP A 76 4.91 -15.27 28.79
C TRP A 76 6.34 -14.84 28.43
N ASN A 77 6.52 -14.24 27.26
CA ASN A 77 7.80 -13.74 26.76
C ASN A 77 8.10 -12.29 27.21
N HIS A 78 7.25 -11.66 28.01
CA HIS A 78 7.32 -10.25 28.44
C HIS A 78 7.46 -9.23 27.30
N GLN A 79 7.27 -9.65 26.05
CA GLN A 79 7.34 -8.79 24.88
C GLN A 79 5.92 -8.32 24.59
N VAL A 80 5.63 -7.09 25.00
CA VAL A 80 4.44 -6.40 24.54
C VAL A 80 4.71 -5.98 23.10
N THR A 81 3.96 -6.51 22.14
CA THR A 81 4.04 -6.03 20.75
C THR A 81 3.75 -4.54 20.77
N PRO A 82 4.71 -3.67 20.37
CA PRO A 82 4.44 -2.25 20.32
C PRO A 82 3.26 -2.03 19.38
N VAL A 83 2.35 -1.13 19.76
CA VAL A 83 1.29 -0.72 18.86
C VAL A 83 1.96 0.09 17.76
N GLU A 84 2.29 -0.56 16.65
CA GLU A 84 2.87 0.08 15.47
C GLU A 84 1.88 1.12 14.96
N LYS A 85 2.19 2.40 15.17
CA LYS A 85 1.50 3.48 14.48
C LYS A 85 2.06 3.50 13.06
N THR A 86 1.23 3.14 12.09
CA THR A 86 1.60 3.24 10.68
C THR A 86 1.98 4.70 10.38
N VAL A 87 3.24 4.96 10.01
CA VAL A 87 3.66 6.26 9.51
C VAL A 87 2.89 6.47 8.20
N ARG A 88 2.06 7.51 8.17
CA ARG A 88 1.28 7.85 6.97
C ARG A 88 2.07 8.88 6.19
N ASN A 89 2.28 8.60 4.91
CA ASN A 89 2.86 9.56 3.99
C ASN A 89 1.98 10.82 3.95
N LEU A 90 2.61 11.99 4.00
CA LEU A 90 1.92 13.26 4.00
C LEU A 90 1.47 13.58 2.57
N THR A 91 0.17 13.79 2.37
CA THR A 91 -0.35 14.30 1.10
C THR A 91 -0.37 15.82 1.12
N LEU A 92 0.44 16.44 0.29
CA LEU A 92 0.51 17.89 0.14
C LEU A 92 -0.06 18.30 -1.23
N ASN A 93 -1.00 19.25 -1.22
CA ASN A 93 -1.56 19.82 -2.44
C ASN A 93 -0.90 21.15 -2.72
N PHE A 94 -0.03 21.17 -3.73
CA PHE A 94 0.55 22.38 -4.26
C PHE A 94 -0.46 23.04 -5.20
N GLY A 95 -1.09 24.11 -4.71
CA GLY A 95 -2.16 24.79 -5.43
C GLY A 95 -1.66 25.72 -6.54
N PRO A 96 -2.54 26.13 -7.47
CA PRO A 96 -2.18 27.01 -8.60
C PRO A 96 -1.73 28.42 -8.20
N GLN A 97 -1.99 28.83 -6.96
CA GLN A 97 -1.60 30.15 -6.44
C GLN A 97 -0.12 30.21 -6.05
N HIS A 98 0.57 29.07 -5.93
CA HIS A 98 1.93 29.04 -5.42
C HIS A 98 2.90 29.69 -6.41
N PRO A 99 3.77 30.64 -6.01
CA PRO A 99 4.64 31.39 -6.93
C PRO A 99 5.66 30.51 -7.68
N ALA A 100 6.08 29.39 -7.09
CA ALA A 100 6.92 28.40 -7.78
C ALA A 100 6.16 27.53 -8.82
N ALA A 101 4.82 27.61 -8.88
CA ALA A 101 4.09 27.16 -10.06
C ALA A 101 4.22 28.25 -11.12
N HIS A 102 5.23 28.16 -11.99
CA HIS A 102 5.41 29.08 -13.13
C HIS A 102 4.24 28.95 -14.13
N GLY A 103 3.13 29.62 -13.82
CA GLY A 103 1.86 29.48 -14.53
C GLY A 103 0.79 28.85 -13.64
N VAL A 104 -0.04 27.98 -14.22
CA VAL A 104 -1.19 27.40 -13.51
C VAL A 104 -1.01 25.89 -13.48
N LEU A 105 -0.39 25.39 -12.42
CA LEU A 105 -0.10 23.96 -12.20
C LEU A 105 -0.58 23.57 -10.81
N ARG A 106 -1.23 22.40 -10.72
CA ARG A 106 -1.55 21.77 -9.44
C ARG A 106 -0.77 20.47 -9.32
N LEU A 107 -0.04 20.29 -8.23
CA LEU A 107 0.68 19.06 -7.92
C LEU A 107 0.12 18.46 -6.64
N VAL A 108 -0.35 17.21 -6.71
CA VAL A 108 -0.64 16.43 -5.50
C VAL A 108 0.56 15.55 -5.23
N MET A 109 1.24 15.80 -4.12
CA MET A 109 2.50 15.13 -3.77
C MET A 109 2.30 14.26 -2.54
N GLU A 110 2.84 13.05 -2.58
CA GLU A 110 2.96 12.14 -1.44
C GLU A 110 4.41 12.21 -0.95
N LEU A 111 4.59 12.73 0.26
CA LEU A 111 5.88 13.01 0.87
C LEU A 111 6.13 12.03 2.02
N ASP A 112 7.35 11.52 2.08
CA ASP A 112 7.92 10.89 3.27
C ASP A 112 9.03 11.80 3.80
N GLY A 113 8.69 12.63 4.79
CA GLY A 113 9.54 13.72 5.26
C GLY A 113 9.88 14.72 4.15
N GLU A 114 11.17 14.84 3.81
CA GLU A 114 11.69 15.70 2.74
C GLU A 114 11.75 14.99 1.38
N THR A 115 11.55 13.67 1.35
CA THR A 115 11.65 12.87 0.13
C THR A 115 10.29 12.74 -0.55
N VAL A 116 10.28 12.91 -1.87
CA VAL A 116 9.10 12.77 -2.71
C VAL A 116 8.95 11.31 -3.12
N MET A 117 7.88 10.66 -2.69
CA MET A 117 7.58 9.29 -3.11
C MET A 117 6.80 9.26 -4.42
N ARG A 118 5.84 10.18 -4.58
CA ARG A 118 5.00 10.30 -5.77
C ARG A 118 4.52 11.73 -5.96
N CYS A 119 4.43 12.16 -7.22
CA CYS A 119 3.81 13.41 -7.63
C CYS A 119 2.82 13.15 -8.77
N ASP A 120 1.58 13.61 -8.60
CA ASP A 120 0.57 13.61 -9.65
C ASP A 120 0.35 15.05 -10.15
N PRO A 121 0.87 15.41 -11.34
CA PRO A 121 0.62 16.71 -11.93
C PRO A 121 -0.75 16.76 -12.60
N HIS A 122 -1.61 17.64 -12.10
CA HIS A 122 -2.88 17.98 -12.74
C HIS A 122 -2.68 19.14 -13.71
N ILE A 123 -2.65 18.82 -15.00
CA ILE A 123 -2.51 19.76 -16.11
C ILE A 123 -3.89 20.01 -16.74
N GLY A 124 -4.05 21.13 -17.44
CA GLY A 124 -5.26 21.45 -18.20
C GLY A 124 -5.99 22.70 -17.75
N LEU A 125 -5.52 23.36 -16.68
CA LEU A 125 -6.10 24.63 -16.20
C LEU A 125 -5.95 25.78 -17.22
N LEU A 126 -5.01 25.66 -18.16
CA LEU A 126 -4.82 26.58 -19.29
C LEU A 126 -5.23 25.96 -20.64
N HIS A 127 -6.02 24.89 -20.64
CA HIS A 127 -6.53 24.33 -21.89
C HIS A 127 -7.56 25.29 -22.52
N ARG A 128 -7.26 25.77 -23.74
CA ARG A 128 -8.09 26.75 -24.46
C ARG A 128 -8.77 26.17 -25.71
N GLY A 129 -8.66 24.85 -25.94
CA GLY A 129 -9.21 24.22 -27.14
C GLY A 129 -8.66 24.78 -28.46
N THR A 130 -7.38 25.17 -28.49
CA THR A 130 -6.75 25.83 -29.65
C THR A 130 -6.82 24.98 -30.91
N GLU A 131 -6.60 23.66 -30.81
CA GLU A 131 -6.73 22.73 -31.94
C GLU A 131 -8.12 22.78 -32.56
N LYS A 132 -9.16 22.81 -31.72
CA LYS A 132 -10.55 22.89 -32.19
C LYS A 132 -10.85 24.23 -32.87
N LEU A 133 -10.28 25.32 -32.38
CA LEU A 133 -10.43 26.64 -32.99
C LEU A 133 -9.72 26.74 -34.35
N ILE A 134 -8.63 26.01 -34.53
CA ILE A 134 -7.87 25.98 -35.78
C ILE A 134 -8.66 25.28 -36.90
N GLU A 135 -9.46 24.26 -36.57
CA GLU A 135 -10.32 23.56 -37.56
C GLU A 135 -11.31 24.49 -38.28
N TYR A 136 -11.80 25.54 -37.60
CA TYR A 136 -12.77 26.47 -38.16
C TYR A 136 -12.12 27.67 -38.89
N LYS A 137 -10.79 27.74 -38.95
CA LYS A 137 -10.04 28.89 -39.46
C LYS A 137 -9.20 28.51 -40.66
N THR A 138 -8.94 29.49 -41.52
CA THR A 138 -8.03 29.30 -42.65
C THR A 138 -6.57 29.26 -42.18
N TYR A 139 -5.68 28.68 -43.00
CA TYR A 139 -4.26 28.51 -42.65
C TYR A 139 -3.57 29.81 -42.22
N THR A 140 -3.89 30.94 -42.86
CA THR A 140 -3.33 32.26 -42.51
C THR A 140 -3.93 32.82 -41.21
N GLN A 141 -5.21 32.57 -40.96
CA GLN A 141 -5.88 32.97 -39.70
C GLN A 141 -5.46 32.10 -38.51
N ALA A 142 -4.98 30.88 -38.76
CA ALA A 142 -4.48 29.97 -37.72
C ALA A 142 -3.07 30.32 -37.22
N LEU A 143 -2.26 31.03 -38.02
CA LEU A 143 -0.86 31.34 -37.71
C LEU A 143 -0.65 32.00 -36.33
N PRO A 144 -1.45 33.01 -35.91
CA PRO A 144 -1.28 33.65 -34.60
C PRO A 144 -1.62 32.75 -33.40
N TYR A 145 -2.22 31.57 -33.60
CA TYR A 145 -2.45 30.63 -32.51
C TYR A 145 -1.17 29.91 -32.11
N PHE A 146 -0.24 29.67 -33.05
CA PHE A 146 1.02 28.97 -32.78
C PHE A 146 2.00 29.81 -31.94
N ASP A 147 2.04 31.13 -32.18
CA ASP A 147 2.74 32.09 -31.32
C ASP A 147 2.24 32.03 -29.86
N ARG A 148 0.94 31.85 -29.66
CA ARG A 148 0.33 31.81 -28.31
C ARG A 148 0.44 30.46 -27.60
N LEU A 149 0.91 29.41 -28.27
CA LEU A 149 1.10 28.08 -27.64
C LEU A 149 2.34 28.06 -26.74
N ASP A 150 3.50 28.41 -27.31
CA ASP A 150 4.71 28.70 -26.55
C ASP A 150 4.98 30.19 -26.59
N TYR A 151 4.51 30.87 -25.55
CA TYR A 151 4.57 32.31 -25.43
C TYR A 151 5.99 32.86 -25.19
N VAL A 152 7.00 31.98 -25.02
CA VAL A 152 8.40 32.39 -24.88
C VAL A 152 9.12 32.36 -26.23
N SER A 153 8.82 31.38 -27.09
CA SER A 153 9.50 31.18 -28.37
C SER A 153 8.57 31.32 -29.58
N MET A 154 8.00 32.51 -29.76
CA MET A 154 7.07 32.87 -30.84
C MET A 154 7.55 32.45 -32.24
N MET A 155 8.77 32.85 -32.63
CA MET A 155 9.28 32.66 -33.99
C MET A 155 9.51 31.18 -34.33
N CYS A 156 9.90 30.37 -33.34
CA CYS A 156 10.15 28.94 -33.54
C CYS A 156 8.85 28.19 -33.86
N ASN A 157 7.76 28.56 -33.19
CA ASN A 157 6.46 27.94 -33.42
C ASN A 157 5.85 28.36 -34.76
N GLU A 158 5.94 29.64 -35.10
CA GLU A 158 5.50 30.13 -36.42
C GLU A 158 6.30 29.45 -37.55
N GLN A 159 7.61 29.34 -37.40
CA GLN A 159 8.47 28.63 -38.36
C GLN A 159 8.08 27.17 -38.50
N CYS A 160 7.81 26.45 -37.41
CA CYS A 160 7.37 25.05 -37.46
C CYS A 160 6.06 24.89 -38.24
N TYR A 161 5.10 25.79 -38.02
CA TYR A 161 3.82 25.79 -38.73
C TYR A 161 3.99 26.14 -40.22
N SER A 162 4.75 27.18 -40.55
CA SER A 162 5.05 27.55 -41.95
C SER A 162 5.76 26.42 -42.70
N LEU A 163 6.74 25.77 -42.09
CA LEU A 163 7.42 24.62 -42.71
C LEU A 163 6.47 23.44 -42.96
N ALA A 164 5.50 23.20 -42.07
CA ALA A 164 4.49 22.15 -42.27
C ALA A 164 3.59 22.49 -43.47
N VAL A 165 3.11 23.73 -43.56
CA VAL A 165 2.27 24.20 -44.68
C VAL A 165 3.04 24.21 -46.00
N GLU A 166 4.29 24.69 -46.00
CA GLU A 166 5.18 24.70 -47.18
C GLU A 166 5.44 23.29 -47.70
N LYS A 167 5.67 22.32 -46.80
CA LYS A 167 5.83 20.91 -47.16
C LYS A 167 4.55 20.31 -47.75
N LEU A 168 3.38 20.61 -47.20
CA LEU A 168 2.09 20.13 -47.74
C LEU A 168 1.80 20.71 -49.13
N LEU A 169 2.22 21.94 -49.38
CA LEU A 169 2.07 22.61 -50.67
C LEU A 169 3.19 22.29 -51.67
N ASN A 170 4.23 21.57 -51.27
CA ASN A 170 5.43 21.27 -52.07
C ASN A 170 6.06 22.53 -52.72
N ILE A 171 6.19 23.61 -51.94
CA ILE A 171 6.79 24.87 -52.41
C ILE A 171 8.18 25.08 -51.80
N GLU A 172 9.08 25.64 -52.60
CA GLU A 172 10.38 26.12 -52.12
C GLU A 172 10.38 27.63 -51.93
N VAL A 173 10.81 28.07 -50.75
CA VAL A 173 10.88 29.50 -50.42
C VAL A 173 12.23 30.08 -50.84
N PRO A 174 12.31 31.36 -51.28
CA PRO A 174 13.55 32.01 -51.69
C PRO A 174 14.68 31.92 -50.66
N LEU A 175 15.92 31.85 -51.17
CA LEU A 175 17.14 31.72 -50.38
C LEU A 175 17.26 32.78 -49.27
N ARG A 176 16.91 34.03 -49.57
CA ARG A 176 16.91 35.12 -48.58
C ARG A 176 16.02 34.81 -47.38
N ALA A 177 14.82 34.28 -47.60
CA ALA A 177 13.88 33.96 -46.53
C ALA A 177 14.35 32.77 -45.69
N LYS A 178 15.16 31.85 -46.24
CA LYS A 178 15.76 30.74 -45.48
C LYS A 178 16.85 31.21 -44.50
N TYR A 179 17.54 32.31 -44.80
CA TYR A 179 18.58 32.88 -43.90
C TYR A 179 18.02 33.81 -42.82
N ILE A 180 16.85 34.42 -43.05
CA ILE A 180 16.20 35.31 -42.07
C ILE A 180 15.50 34.50 -40.97
N ARG A 181 15.06 33.29 -41.30
CA ARG A 181 14.51 32.29 -40.38
C ARG A 181 15.64 31.52 -39.72
#